data_AF-A0A1F4N602-F1
#
_entry.id   AF-A0A1F4N602-F1
#
_cell.length_a   1.000
_cell.length_b   1.000
_cell.length_c   1.000
_cell.angle_alpha   90.00
_cell.angle_beta   90.00
_cell.angle_gamma   90.00
#
_symmetry.space_group_name_H-M   'P 1'
#
loop_
_entity.id
_entity.type
_entity.pdbx_description
1 polymer ?
#
loop_
_entity_poly.entity_id
_entity_poly.type
_entity_poly.pdbx_seq_one_letter_code
_entity_poly.pdbx_strand_id
1 'polypeptide(L)'
;MPPLTFPAASLTPATYVVDTNVILVANGQHPDVSSACVTACQDWLQRIMAEGRVALDDAYAIVGEYQHKTHASDGQGVGDAFVRWVLQHVDDAARCDLVTLSPDALRGFLSFPVDEGLAHFDDADRKFVAVAHAHPERPPILQAADSKWLDWAPYLADHSVQIRFLCQAEVQEFHHHKFGC
;
A
#
# COMPACT_ATOMS: atom_id res chain seq x y z
N MET A 1 17.34 26.57 -2.32
CA MET A 1 17.25 25.10 -2.28
C MET A 1 17.19 24.61 -3.72
N PRO A 2 18.07 23.69 -4.15
CA PRO A 2 17.94 23.10 -5.47
C PRO A 2 16.68 22.21 -5.50
N PRO A 3 15.96 22.14 -6.63
CA PRO A 3 14.82 21.23 -6.75
C PRO A 3 15.33 19.78 -6.67
N LEU A 4 14.68 18.98 -5.82
CA LEU A 4 14.88 17.54 -5.75
C LEU A 4 14.63 16.96 -7.15
N THR A 5 15.71 16.54 -7.79
CA THR A 5 15.66 15.92 -9.11
C THR A 5 15.37 14.45 -8.89
N PHE A 6 14.12 14.02 -9.11
CA PHE A 6 13.78 12.61 -9.12
C PHE A 6 14.45 11.95 -10.33
N PRO A 7 15.14 10.81 -10.16
CA PRO A 7 15.79 10.15 -11.29
C PRO A 7 14.71 9.67 -12.29
N ALA A 8 14.99 9.86 -13.58
CA ALA A 8 14.14 9.39 -14.66
C ALA A 8 13.98 7.87 -14.58
N ALA A 9 12.74 7.42 -14.37
CA ALA A 9 12.38 6.01 -14.29
C ALA A 9 12.83 5.26 -15.55
N SER A 10 13.61 4.20 -15.38
CA SER A 10 14.08 3.34 -16.47
C SER A 10 13.37 1.98 -16.41
N LEU A 11 12.46 1.76 -17.37
CA LEU A 11 12.16 0.51 -18.10
C LEU A 11 11.94 -0.81 -17.32
N THR A 12 10.91 -0.88 -16.47
CA THR A 12 10.16 -2.12 -16.12
C THR A 12 8.77 -1.73 -15.62
N PRO A 13 7.75 -2.60 -15.68
CA PRO A 13 6.55 -2.36 -14.88
C PRO A 13 6.98 -2.26 -13.41
N ALA A 14 6.76 -1.10 -12.79
CA ALA A 14 7.06 -0.91 -11.39
C ALA A 14 6.11 -1.81 -10.56
N THR A 15 6.67 -2.70 -9.74
CA THR A 15 5.92 -3.47 -8.76
C THR A 15 5.53 -2.55 -7.59
N TYR A 16 4.30 -2.69 -7.09
CA TYR A 16 3.79 -1.92 -5.96
C TYR A 16 3.16 -2.84 -4.92
N VAL A 17 3.23 -2.46 -3.65
CA VAL A 17 2.35 -3.04 -2.61
C VAL A 17 1.18 -2.07 -2.44
N VAL A 18 -0.06 -2.56 -2.45
CA VAL A 18 -1.24 -1.70 -2.34
C VAL A 18 -1.87 -1.89 -0.96
N ASP A 19 -1.97 -0.83 -0.17
CA ASP A 19 -2.71 -0.88 1.09
C ASP A 19 -4.23 -0.97 0.83
N THR A 20 -4.96 -1.67 1.70
CA THR A 20 -6.42 -1.80 1.59
C THR A 20 -7.13 -0.44 1.58
N ASN A 21 -6.62 0.57 2.29
CA ASN A 21 -7.18 1.93 2.32
C ASN A 21 -7.22 2.57 0.93
N VAL A 22 -6.22 2.33 0.07
CA VAL A 22 -6.22 2.83 -1.32
C VAL A 22 -7.44 2.32 -2.09
N ILE A 23 -7.79 1.05 -1.88
CA ILE A 23 -8.92 0.38 -2.52
C ILE A 23 -10.23 0.97 -2.02
N LEU A 24 -10.37 1.16 -0.71
CA LEU A 24 -11.57 1.74 -0.10
C LEU A 24 -11.79 3.19 -0.51
N VAL A 25 -10.72 4.00 -0.56
CA VAL A 25 -10.78 5.40 -1.02
C VAL A 25 -11.14 5.46 -2.50
N ALA A 26 -10.56 4.61 -3.34
CA ALA A 26 -10.92 4.55 -4.76
C ALA A 26 -12.39 4.19 -5.00
N ASN A 27 -13.00 3.44 -4.08
CA ASN A 27 -14.42 3.11 -4.07
C ASN A 27 -15.31 4.22 -3.48
N GLY A 28 -14.74 5.32 -2.98
CA GLY A 28 -15.48 6.39 -2.30
C GLY A 28 -16.03 5.98 -0.92
N GLN A 29 -15.45 4.95 -0.29
CA GLN A 29 -15.89 4.41 1.00
C GLN A 29 -15.19 5.06 2.21
N HIS A 30 -14.47 6.16 1.98
CA HIS A 30 -13.85 6.96 3.04
C HIS A 30 -14.47 8.37 3.03
N PRO A 31 -15.36 8.72 3.97
CA PRO A 31 -16.17 9.94 3.88
C PRO A 31 -15.36 11.24 4.01
N ASP A 32 -14.18 11.17 4.63
CA ASP A 32 -13.39 12.37 4.97
C ASP A 32 -12.24 12.67 3.99
N VAL A 33 -12.27 12.13 2.77
CA VAL A 33 -11.22 12.42 1.76
C VAL A 33 -11.73 13.28 0.61
N SER A 34 -10.84 14.09 0.05
CA SER A 34 -11.18 14.94 -1.09
C SER A 34 -11.45 14.11 -2.36
N SER A 35 -12.21 14.68 -3.30
CA SER A 35 -12.39 14.08 -4.63
C SER A 35 -11.07 13.92 -5.39
N ALA A 36 -10.08 14.77 -5.12
CA ALA A 36 -8.75 14.65 -5.68
C ALA A 36 -8.02 13.39 -5.16
N CYS A 37 -8.12 13.10 -3.87
CA CYS A 37 -7.61 11.89 -3.25
C CYS A 37 -8.26 10.62 -3.84
N VAL A 38 -9.59 10.62 -4.00
CA VAL A 38 -10.31 9.53 -4.68
C VAL A 38 -9.79 9.33 -6.09
N THR A 39 -9.70 10.41 -6.87
CA THR A 39 -9.21 10.36 -8.27
C THR A 39 -7.79 9.82 -8.34
N ALA A 40 -6.89 10.27 -7.46
CA ALA A 40 -5.51 9.79 -7.41
C ALA A 40 -5.44 8.28 -7.12
N CYS A 41 -6.24 7.79 -6.17
CA CYS A 41 -6.31 6.35 -5.89
C CYS A 41 -6.84 5.56 -7.09
N GLN A 42 -7.91 6.05 -7.74
CA GLN A 42 -8.47 5.42 -8.94
C GLN A 42 -7.44 5.34 -10.08
N ASP A 43 -6.75 6.45 -10.37
CA ASP A 43 -5.73 6.53 -11.42
C ASP A 43 -4.58 5.56 -11.16
N TRP A 44 -4.10 5.46 -9.92
CA TRP A 44 -3.03 4.53 -9.56
C TRP A 44 -3.43 3.07 -9.72
N LEU A 45 -4.62 2.69 -9.23
CA LEU A 45 -5.12 1.33 -9.40
C LEU A 45 -5.32 0.98 -10.88
N GLN A 46 -5.84 1.90 -11.68
CA GLN A 46 -5.99 1.71 -13.13
C GLN A 46 -4.64 1.54 -13.85
N ARG A 47 -3.63 2.33 -13.50
CA ARG A 47 -2.27 2.18 -14.05
C ARG A 47 -1.66 0.83 -13.69
N ILE A 48 -1.81 0.38 -12.43
CA ILE A 48 -1.33 -0.95 -12.05
C ILE A 48 -2.03 -2.02 -12.89
N MET A 49 -3.35 -1.99 -13.01
CA MET A 49 -4.10 -2.96 -13.83
C MET A 49 -3.73 -2.92 -15.31
N ALA A 50 -3.39 -1.76 -15.86
CA ALA A 50 -3.00 -1.64 -17.27
C ALA A 50 -1.57 -2.15 -17.51
N GLU A 51 -0.60 -1.66 -16.74
CA GLU A 51 0.82 -1.75 -17.10
C GLU A 51 1.74 -2.12 -15.93
N GLY A 52 1.25 -2.16 -14.69
CA GLY A 52 2.06 -2.43 -13.50
C GLY A 52 2.02 -3.87 -13.00
N ARG A 53 2.69 -4.08 -11.87
CA ARG A 53 2.68 -5.33 -11.09
C ARG A 53 2.31 -5.05 -9.64
N VAL A 54 1.77 -6.05 -8.95
CA VAL A 54 1.48 -5.97 -7.52
C VAL A 54 2.26 -7.03 -6.75
N ALA A 55 2.88 -6.66 -5.64
CA ALA A 55 3.48 -7.61 -4.72
C ALA A 55 2.47 -8.00 -3.63
N LEU A 56 2.33 -9.30 -3.39
CA LEU A 56 1.38 -9.91 -2.46
C LEU A 56 2.09 -10.97 -1.62
N ASP A 57 1.51 -11.37 -0.50
CA ASP A 57 1.98 -12.55 0.22
C ASP A 57 1.42 -13.84 -0.40
N ASP A 58 2.22 -14.90 -0.38
CA ASP A 58 1.80 -16.23 -0.88
C ASP A 58 0.82 -16.97 0.05
N ALA A 59 0.67 -16.47 1.28
CA ALA A 59 -0.23 -17.02 2.30
C ALA A 59 -1.65 -16.41 2.25
N TYR A 60 -1.95 -15.57 1.26
CA TYR A 60 -3.26 -14.98 1.00
C TYR A 60 -3.77 -14.02 2.09
N ALA A 61 -2.91 -13.49 2.96
CA ALA A 61 -3.29 -12.55 4.02
C ALA A 61 -3.73 -11.19 3.46
N ILE A 62 -3.02 -10.65 2.47
CA ILE A 62 -3.35 -9.39 1.80
C ILE A 62 -4.62 -9.55 0.96
N VAL A 63 -4.66 -10.57 0.10
CA VAL A 63 -5.80 -10.80 -0.79
C VAL A 63 -7.07 -11.12 0.01
N GLY A 64 -6.93 -11.89 1.10
CA GLY A 64 -8.02 -12.17 2.03
C GLY A 64 -8.56 -10.90 2.71
N GLU A 65 -7.68 -9.97 3.08
CA GLU A 65 -8.12 -8.68 3.61
C GLU A 65 -8.87 -7.85 2.56
N TYR A 66 -8.37 -7.79 1.33
CA TYR A 66 -9.06 -7.10 0.24
C TYR A 66 -10.48 -7.64 0.06
N GLN A 67 -10.64 -8.97 0.00
CA GLN A 67 -11.95 -9.61 -0.15
C GLN A 67 -12.88 -9.35 1.04
N HIS A 68 -12.33 -9.28 2.25
CA HIS A 68 -13.15 -9.03 3.45
C HIS A 68 -13.61 -7.57 3.55
N LYS A 69 -12.76 -6.63 3.13
CA LYS A 69 -13.01 -5.19 3.25
C LYS A 69 -13.73 -4.59 2.05
N THR A 70 -13.76 -5.28 0.92
CA THR A 70 -14.43 -4.82 -0.30
C THR A 70 -15.61 -5.71 -0.67
N HIS A 71 -16.48 -5.19 -1.54
CA HIS A 71 -17.59 -5.95 -2.09
C HIS A 71 -17.24 -6.39 -3.51
N ALA A 72 -16.09 -7.04 -3.72
CA ALA A 72 -15.57 -7.34 -5.06
C ALA A 72 -16.54 -8.13 -5.95
N SER A 73 -17.47 -8.91 -5.38
CA SER A 73 -18.51 -9.67 -6.10
C SER A 73 -19.58 -8.78 -6.74
N ASP A 74 -19.98 -7.69 -6.09
CA ASP A 74 -21.18 -6.90 -6.45
C ASP A 74 -20.89 -5.39 -6.61
N GLY A 75 -19.68 -4.98 -6.24
CA GLY A 75 -19.22 -3.60 -6.24
C GLY A 75 -18.75 -3.13 -7.62
N GLN A 76 -19.11 -1.89 -7.96
CA GLN A 76 -18.82 -1.26 -9.26
C GLN A 76 -17.66 -0.27 -9.20
N GLY A 77 -17.02 -0.10 -8.04
CA GLY A 77 -15.91 0.84 -7.87
C GLY A 77 -14.62 0.37 -8.53
N VAL A 78 -13.70 1.30 -8.77
CA VAL A 78 -12.37 1.00 -9.33
C VAL A 78 -11.57 0.11 -8.38
N GLY A 79 -11.72 0.28 -7.07
CA GLY A 79 -11.14 -0.59 -6.06
C GLY A 79 -11.67 -2.03 -6.15
N ASP A 80 -12.99 -2.20 -6.31
CA ASP A 80 -13.58 -3.53 -6.50
C ASP A 80 -13.08 -4.19 -7.81
N ALA A 81 -12.94 -3.39 -8.87
CA ALA A 81 -12.35 -3.85 -10.13
C ALA A 81 -10.88 -4.28 -9.96
N PHE A 82 -10.11 -3.55 -9.17
CA PHE A 82 -8.74 -3.92 -8.83
C PHE A 82 -8.68 -5.24 -8.05
N VAL A 83 -9.54 -5.45 -7.05
CA VAL A 83 -9.57 -6.72 -6.30
C VAL A 83 -9.92 -7.90 -7.22
N ARG A 84 -10.92 -7.74 -8.11
CA ARG A 84 -11.21 -8.76 -9.13
C ARG A 84 -10.02 -9.03 -10.05
N TRP A 85 -9.34 -7.97 -10.48
CA TRP A 85 -8.15 -8.08 -11.33
C TRP A 85 -7.03 -8.85 -10.61
N VAL A 86 -6.75 -8.54 -9.34
CA VAL A 86 -5.78 -9.29 -8.51
C VAL A 86 -6.16 -10.77 -8.43
N LEU A 87 -7.42 -11.08 -8.10
CA LEU A 87 -7.89 -12.47 -7.99
C LEU A 87 -7.75 -13.25 -9.31
N GLN A 88 -7.89 -12.58 -10.45
CA GLN A 88 -7.74 -13.20 -11.77
C GLN A 88 -6.27 -13.42 -12.17
N HIS A 89 -5.33 -12.64 -11.63
CA HIS A 89 -3.93 -12.62 -12.05
C HIS A 89 -2.96 -13.03 -10.92
N VAL A 90 -3.43 -13.48 -9.76
CA VAL A 90 -2.58 -13.80 -8.60
C VAL A 90 -1.52 -14.87 -8.93
N ASP A 91 -1.86 -15.82 -9.80
CA ASP A 91 -0.95 -16.88 -10.28
C ASP A 91 -0.14 -16.47 -11.54
N ASP A 92 -0.34 -15.26 -12.06
CA ASP A 92 0.39 -14.72 -13.21
C ASP A 92 1.62 -13.93 -12.74
N ALA A 93 2.80 -14.56 -12.80
CA ALA A 93 4.08 -13.96 -12.42
C ALA A 93 4.48 -12.72 -13.25
N ALA A 94 3.83 -12.46 -14.39
CA ALA A 94 4.04 -11.22 -15.13
C ALA A 94 3.29 -10.02 -14.51
N ARG A 95 2.33 -10.28 -13.61
CA ARG A 95 1.39 -9.31 -13.05
C ARG A 95 1.42 -9.27 -11.52
N CYS A 96 1.70 -10.39 -10.86
CA CYS A 96 1.73 -10.53 -9.41
C CYS A 96 3.04 -11.17 -8.95
N ASP A 97 3.65 -10.55 -7.93
CA ASP A 97 4.87 -11.04 -7.28
C ASP A 97 4.48 -11.61 -5.93
N LEU A 98 4.46 -12.94 -5.82
CA LEU A 98 4.17 -13.63 -4.58
C LEU A 98 5.42 -13.71 -3.72
N VAL A 99 5.32 -13.17 -2.51
CA VAL A 99 6.42 -13.09 -1.54
C VAL A 99 6.11 -14.01 -0.36
N THR A 100 6.99 -14.97 -0.13
CA THR A 100 6.90 -15.85 1.04
C THR A 100 7.26 -15.11 2.30
N LEU A 101 6.33 -15.05 3.25
CA LEU A 101 6.53 -14.42 4.55
C LEU A 101 6.66 -15.46 5.66
N SER A 102 7.80 -15.47 6.34
CA SER A 102 7.99 -16.32 7.52
C SER A 102 7.36 -15.66 8.76
N PRO A 103 6.52 -16.37 9.53
CA PRO A 103 5.88 -15.81 10.72
C PRO A 103 6.88 -15.55 11.85
N ASP A 104 6.60 -14.53 12.67
CA ASP A 104 7.33 -14.17 13.89
C ASP A 104 6.32 -13.88 15.00
N ALA A 105 6.52 -14.47 16.19
CA ALA A 105 5.55 -14.39 17.28
C ALA A 105 5.41 -12.98 17.89
N LEU A 106 6.43 -12.12 17.76
CA LEU A 106 6.46 -10.78 18.34
C LEU A 106 6.12 -9.72 17.29
N ARG A 107 6.69 -9.85 16.10
CA ARG A 107 6.60 -8.87 15.00
C ARG A 107 5.55 -9.24 13.96
N GLY A 108 4.93 -10.41 14.05
CA GLY A 108 4.05 -10.96 13.02
C GLY A 108 4.83 -11.66 11.91
N PHE A 109 5.87 -11.00 11.36
CA PHE A 109 6.70 -11.55 10.29
C PHE A 109 8.20 -11.34 10.54
N LEU A 110 9.03 -12.31 10.15
CA LEU A 110 10.50 -12.19 10.23
C LEU A 110 11.02 -11.05 9.37
N SER A 111 10.37 -10.78 8.24
CA SER A 111 10.71 -9.69 7.34
C SER A 111 10.14 -8.34 7.79
N PHE A 112 9.40 -8.24 8.88
CA PHE A 112 9.03 -6.93 9.42
C PHE A 112 10.26 -6.27 10.08
N PRO A 113 10.59 -4.99 9.84
CA PRO A 113 11.79 -4.36 10.38
C PRO A 113 11.88 -4.42 11.91
N VAL A 114 13.11 -4.53 12.43
CA VAL A 114 13.38 -4.48 13.86
C VAL A 114 13.73 -3.04 14.23
N ASP A 115 12.73 -2.32 14.72
CA ASP A 115 12.86 -0.91 15.07
C ASP A 115 11.95 -0.55 16.26
N GLU A 116 12.48 0.20 17.23
CA GLU A 116 11.70 0.64 18.40
C GLU A 116 10.59 1.63 18.00
N GLY A 117 10.81 2.44 16.96
CA GLY A 117 9.81 3.36 16.41
C GLY A 117 8.62 2.65 15.76
N LEU A 118 8.72 1.34 15.51
CA LEU A 118 7.65 0.49 14.97
C LEU A 118 7.00 -0.40 16.04
N ALA A 119 7.33 -0.23 17.32
CA ALA A 119 6.79 -1.06 18.40
C ALA A 119 5.26 -0.96 18.54
N HIS A 120 4.68 0.18 18.14
CA HIS A 120 3.23 0.42 18.17
C HIS A 120 2.59 0.35 16.77
N PHE A 121 3.27 -0.27 15.81
CA PHE A 121 2.74 -0.46 14.45
C PHE A 121 1.58 -1.44 14.46
N ASP A 122 0.50 -1.09 13.76
CA ASP A 122 -0.74 -1.87 13.70
C ASP A 122 -0.49 -3.28 13.16
N ASP A 123 -0.87 -4.31 13.92
CA ASP A 123 -0.59 -5.72 13.60
C ASP A 123 -1.13 -6.14 12.22
N ALA A 124 -2.29 -5.62 11.83
CA ALA A 124 -2.92 -5.91 10.55
C ALA A 124 -2.10 -5.38 9.37
N ASP A 125 -1.43 -4.23 9.52
CA ASP A 125 -0.73 -3.56 8.42
C ASP A 125 0.70 -4.10 8.24
N ARG A 126 1.21 -4.87 9.21
CA ARG A 126 2.57 -5.43 9.17
C ARG A 126 2.83 -6.29 7.94
N LYS A 127 1.79 -6.93 7.39
CA LYS A 127 1.89 -7.75 6.17
C LYS A 127 2.34 -6.93 4.95
N PHE A 128 1.87 -5.70 4.79
CA PHE A 128 2.26 -4.84 3.66
C PHE A 128 3.74 -4.44 3.75
N VAL A 129 4.17 -4.06 4.95
CA VAL A 129 5.59 -3.77 5.23
C VAL A 129 6.45 -5.00 5.04
N ALA A 130 6.02 -6.15 5.54
CA ALA A 130 6.73 -7.42 5.43
C ALA A 130 6.93 -7.85 3.97
N VAL A 131 5.90 -7.68 3.10
CA VAL A 131 6.01 -7.93 1.65
C VAL A 131 7.00 -6.96 1.01
N ALA A 132 6.83 -5.65 1.23
CA ALA A 132 7.73 -4.65 0.64
C ALA A 132 9.19 -4.84 1.07
N HIS A 133 9.41 -5.18 2.33
CA HIS A 133 10.74 -5.41 2.89
C HIS A 133 11.35 -6.75 2.43
N ALA A 134 10.57 -7.81 2.25
CA ALA A 134 11.09 -9.08 1.75
C ALA A 134 11.31 -9.09 0.22
N HIS A 135 10.60 -8.27 -0.53
CA HIS A 135 10.68 -8.25 -1.99
C HIS A 135 12.05 -7.73 -2.49
N PRO A 136 12.69 -8.37 -3.48
CA PRO A 136 14.01 -7.98 -3.98
C PRO A 136 14.09 -6.53 -4.49
N GLU A 137 13.03 -6.06 -5.17
CA GLU A 137 12.97 -4.72 -5.74
C GLU A 137 12.58 -3.62 -4.73
N ARG A 138 12.23 -3.97 -3.49
CA ARG A 138 11.74 -3.04 -2.45
C ARG A 138 10.64 -2.10 -2.98
N PRO A 139 9.52 -2.66 -3.46
CA PRO A 139 8.45 -1.89 -4.08
C PRO A 139 7.84 -0.93 -3.05
N PRO A 140 7.48 0.30 -3.47
CA PRO A 140 6.83 1.23 -2.57
C PRO A 140 5.43 0.74 -2.20
N ILE A 141 5.04 0.99 -0.96
CA ILE A 141 3.69 0.77 -0.45
C ILE A 141 2.85 1.98 -0.82
N LEU A 142 1.82 1.77 -1.64
CA LEU A 142 0.83 2.77 -1.95
C LEU A 142 -0.15 2.87 -0.78
N GLN A 143 -0.32 4.08 -0.27
CA GLN A 143 -1.14 4.37 0.88
C GLN A 143 -1.98 5.62 0.56
N ALA A 144 -3.25 5.65 0.98
CA ALA A 144 -4.13 6.77 0.70
C ALA A 144 -4.15 7.82 1.83
N ALA A 145 -5.09 7.72 2.78
CA ALA A 145 -5.38 8.80 3.73
C ALA A 145 -5.20 8.44 5.21
N ASP A 146 -4.74 7.23 5.56
CA ASP A 146 -4.48 6.90 6.97
C ASP A 146 -3.22 7.63 7.46
N SER A 147 -3.44 8.63 8.31
CA SER A 147 -2.39 9.50 8.82
C SER A 147 -1.43 8.83 9.79
N LYS A 148 -1.76 7.66 10.37
CA LYS A 148 -0.83 6.94 11.27
C LYS A 148 0.44 6.51 10.55
N TRP A 149 0.34 6.22 9.25
CA TRP A 149 1.48 5.83 8.43
C TRP A 149 2.52 6.96 8.30
N LEU A 150 2.16 8.22 8.54
CA LEU A 150 3.13 9.32 8.56
C LEU A 150 4.12 9.20 9.72
N ASP A 151 3.64 8.77 10.89
CA ASP A 151 4.48 8.63 12.08
C ASP A 151 5.48 7.48 11.90
N TRP A 152 5.11 6.45 11.14
CA TRP A 152 5.93 5.28 10.86
C TRP A 152 6.84 5.44 9.63
N ALA A 153 6.50 6.33 8.70
CA ALA A 153 7.22 6.49 7.43
C ALA A 153 8.73 6.77 7.60
N PRO A 154 9.19 7.62 8.54
CA PRO A 154 10.62 7.85 8.74
C PRO A 154 11.36 6.58 9.15
N TYR A 155 10.81 5.83 10.13
CA TYR A 155 11.41 4.58 10.60
C TYR A 155 11.43 3.53 9.49
N LEU A 156 10.34 3.41 8.72
CA LEU A 156 10.28 2.48 7.60
C LEU A 156 11.29 2.83 6.49
N ALA A 157 11.51 4.12 6.24
CA ALA A 157 12.49 4.58 5.26
C ALA A 157 13.93 4.21 5.66
N ASP A 158 14.27 4.22 6.95
CA ASP A 158 15.57 3.78 7.46
C ASP A 158 15.84 2.29 7.15
N HIS A 159 14.77 1.49 7.00
CA HIS A 159 14.84 0.08 6.60
C HIS A 159 14.56 -0.14 5.10
N SER A 160 14.70 0.90 4.28
CA SER A 160 14.47 0.87 2.82
C SER A 160 13.06 0.44 2.41
N VAL A 161 12.06 0.65 3.29
CA VAL A 161 10.65 0.50 2.97
C VAL A 161 10.09 1.87 2.62
N GLN A 162 9.69 2.04 1.37
CA GLN A 162 9.18 3.32 0.88
C GLN A 162 7.66 3.35 0.96
N ILE A 163 7.12 4.44 1.50
CA ILE A 163 5.67 4.71 1.45
C ILE A 163 5.42 5.81 0.44
N ARG A 164 4.43 5.59 -0.42
CA ARG A 164 3.91 6.60 -1.34
C ARG A 164 2.47 6.95 -0.94
N PHE A 165 2.33 8.09 -0.29
CA PHE A 165 1.05 8.70 0.02
C PHE A 165 0.42 9.26 -1.26
N LEU A 166 -0.75 8.75 -1.62
CA LEU A 166 -1.52 9.20 -2.79
C LEU A 166 -2.33 10.46 -2.50
N CYS A 167 -2.63 10.72 -1.22
CA CYS A 167 -3.45 11.83 -0.76
C CYS A 167 -2.62 12.77 0.14
N GLN A 168 -1.52 13.28 -0.40
CA GLN A 168 -0.51 13.99 0.38
C GLN A 168 -1.04 15.27 1.06
N ALA A 169 -2.04 15.94 0.46
CA ALA A 169 -2.66 17.14 1.03
C ALA A 169 -3.49 16.79 2.28
N GLU A 170 -4.31 15.75 2.19
CA GLU A 170 -5.19 15.30 3.28
C GLU A 170 -4.37 14.67 4.41
N VAL A 171 -3.35 13.90 4.07
CA VAL A 171 -2.44 13.26 5.03
C VAL A 171 -1.72 14.32 5.89
N GLN A 172 -1.33 15.46 5.30
CA GLN A 172 -0.76 16.60 6.04
C GLN A 172 -1.78 17.35 6.91
N GLU A 173 -3.02 17.54 6.44
CA GLU A 173 -4.10 18.16 7.23
C GLU A 173 -4.56 17.29 8.41
N PHE A 174 -4.70 15.98 8.23
CA PHE A 174 -5.09 15.05 9.31
C PHE A 174 -4.04 14.96 10.41
N HIS A 175 -2.75 14.99 10.07
CA HIS A 175 -1.67 15.04 11.06
C HIS A 175 -1.73 16.34 11.89
N HIS A 176 -2.05 17.47 11.24
CA HIS A 176 -2.19 18.75 11.94
C HIS A 176 -3.39 18.78 12.89
N HIS A 177 -4.53 18.18 12.50
CA HIS A 177 -5.74 18.17 13.34
C HIS A 177 -5.70 17.17 14.50
N LYS A 178 -4.91 16.10 14.41
CA LYS A 178 -4.85 15.06 15.46
C LYS A 178 -3.74 15.30 16.49
N PHE A 179 -2.72 16.09 16.14
CA PHE A 179 -1.56 16.37 17.00
C PHE A 179 -1.17 17.86 17.08
N GLY A 180 -1.96 18.77 16.51
CA GLY A 180 -1.78 20.21 16.67
C GLY A 180 -2.37 20.71 17.99
N CYS A 181 -1.52 21.29 18.82
CA CYS A 181 -1.89 22.08 20.00
C CYS A 181 -2.73 23.32 19.64
#